data_AF-A0A2S3V298-F1
#
_entry.id   AF-A0A2S3V298-F1
#
_cell.length_a   1.000
_cell.length_b   1.000
_cell.length_c   1.000
_cell.angle_alpha   90.00
_cell.angle_beta   90.00
_cell.angle_gamma   90.00
#
_symmetry.space_group_name_H-M   'P 1'
#
loop_
_entity.id
_entity.type
_entity.pdbx_description
1 polymer ?
#
loop_
_entity_poly.entity_id
_entity_poly.type
_entity_poly.pdbx_seq_one_letter_code
_entity_poly.pdbx_strand_id
1 'polypeptide(L)'
;MQPHLERLLRNSLFLFKACAGAARHAALPLALLTGACQSDAHNARLESEFIGRTTAAFFAEYGPPDQVIALEQDLKRDATDRVLDREDPKELVYYWSSGKRKSAKAPVPSADVCDLAILTSAGGEILVIEAQDKGGGIEAAKARCAAHIR
;
A
#
# COMPACT_ATOMS: atom_id res chain seq x y z
N MET A 1 1.77 1.69 -24.92
CA MET A 1 2.07 0.27 -25.18
C MET A 1 2.79 -0.29 -23.96
N GLN A 2 2.12 -1.17 -23.20
CA GLN A 2 2.60 -1.74 -21.93
C GLN A 2 3.18 -3.15 -22.16
N PRO A 3 4.47 -3.39 -21.82
CA PRO A 3 4.95 -4.76 -21.66
C PRO A 3 5.54 -5.08 -20.27
N HIS A 4 5.59 -4.15 -19.32
CA HIS A 4 6.25 -4.42 -18.02
C HIS A 4 5.34 -5.05 -16.95
N LEU A 5 4.02 -4.92 -17.06
CA LEU A 5 3.08 -5.42 -16.05
C LEU A 5 2.90 -6.95 -16.09
N GLU A 6 3.10 -7.59 -17.25
CA GLU A 6 2.96 -9.06 -17.38
C GLU A 6 4.09 -9.85 -16.71
N ARG A 7 5.25 -9.23 -16.45
CA ARG A 7 6.41 -9.94 -15.90
C ARG A 7 6.31 -10.19 -14.40
N LEU A 8 5.51 -9.41 -13.67
CA LEU A 8 5.31 -9.57 -12.24
C LEU A 8 4.27 -10.65 -11.89
N LEU A 9 3.36 -10.97 -12.81
CA LEU A 9 2.30 -11.97 -12.57
C LEU A 9 2.70 -13.42 -12.90
N ARG A 10 3.83 -13.65 -13.59
CA ARG A 10 4.26 -15.00 -14.00
C ARG A 10 5.06 -15.78 -12.95
N ASN A 11 5.57 -15.14 -11.90
CA ASN A 11 6.44 -15.80 -10.92
C ASN A 11 5.71 -16.43 -9.72
N SER A 12 4.37 -16.38 -9.67
CA SER A 12 3.57 -16.90 -8.56
C SER A 12 3.06 -18.33 -8.77
N LEU A 13 3.42 -18.99 -9.88
CA LEU A 13 3.01 -20.37 -10.18
C LEU A 13 3.95 -21.39 -9.54
N PHE A 14 3.97 -21.47 -8.22
CA PHE A 14 4.41 -22.68 -7.53
C PHE A 14 3.52 -23.00 -6.33
N LEU A 15 3.01 -24.24 -6.37
CA LEU A 15 2.39 -25.02 -5.30
C LEU A 15 0.96 -24.65 -4.87
N PHE A 16 -0.04 -25.22 -5.57
CA PHE A 16 -1.15 -25.86 -4.86
C PHE A 16 -1.43 -27.24 -5.44
N LYS A 17 -1.16 -28.24 -4.59
CA LYS A 17 -1.41 -29.66 -4.81
C LYS A 17 -2.78 -30.01 -4.22
N ALA A 18 -3.60 -30.67 -5.04
CA ALA A 18 -4.70 -31.58 -4.74
C ALA A 18 -5.97 -31.07 -4.00
N CYS A 19 -7.11 -31.29 -4.65
CA CYS A 19 -8.22 -32.03 -4.06
C CYS A 19 -8.70 -33.07 -5.08
N ALA A 20 -8.86 -34.30 -4.61
CA ALA A 20 -9.21 -35.49 -5.36
C ALA A 20 -10.69 -35.87 -5.16
N GLY A 21 -11.22 -36.65 -6.10
CA GLY A 21 -12.47 -37.44 -5.98
C GLY A 21 -13.70 -36.75 -6.59
N ALA A 22 -14.69 -37.43 -7.18
CA ALA A 22 -14.89 -38.81 -7.60
C ALA A 22 -16.19 -38.86 -8.44
N ALA A 23 -16.28 -39.83 -9.34
CA ALA A 23 -17.49 -40.52 -9.84
C ALA A 23 -18.68 -39.74 -10.47
N ARG A 24 -18.88 -40.03 -11.78
CA ARG A 24 -20.10 -40.43 -12.50
C ARG A 24 -21.47 -39.83 -12.05
N HIS A 25 -22.20 -39.23 -13.00
CA HIS A 25 -23.63 -39.42 -13.38
C HIS A 25 -24.24 -38.13 -14.01
N ALA A 26 -24.82 -38.30 -15.20
CA ALA A 26 -25.99 -37.63 -15.83
C ALA A 26 -26.29 -36.11 -15.70
N ALA A 27 -26.40 -35.48 -16.89
CA ALA A 27 -27.44 -34.53 -17.38
C ALA A 27 -27.75 -33.17 -16.68
N LEU A 28 -27.61 -32.08 -17.48
CA LEU A 28 -28.39 -30.81 -17.61
C LEU A 28 -28.87 -30.02 -16.35
N PRO A 29 -29.09 -28.68 -16.45
CA PRO A 29 -28.29 -27.57 -16.97
C PRO A 29 -28.26 -26.37 -15.96
N LEU A 30 -27.65 -25.24 -16.37
CA LEU A 30 -27.91 -23.88 -15.86
C LEU A 30 -27.66 -23.60 -14.36
N ALA A 31 -26.44 -23.12 -14.05
CA ALA A 31 -26.28 -22.05 -13.07
C ALA A 31 -25.02 -21.26 -13.41
N LEU A 32 -25.23 -20.01 -13.81
CA LEU A 32 -24.21 -18.97 -13.91
C LEU A 32 -23.55 -18.79 -12.55
N LEU A 33 -22.46 -19.50 -12.31
CA LEU A 33 -21.47 -19.08 -11.34
C LEU A 33 -20.55 -18.10 -12.09
N THR A 34 -21.04 -16.88 -12.29
CA THR A 34 -20.15 -15.71 -12.26
C THR A 34 -19.57 -15.71 -10.85
N GLY A 35 -18.53 -16.53 -10.64
CA GLY A 35 -17.62 -16.36 -9.54
C GLY A 35 -17.08 -14.96 -9.72
N ALA A 36 -17.68 -14.01 -9.01
CA ALA A 36 -17.13 -12.71 -8.86
C ALA A 36 -15.72 -12.97 -8.31
N CYS A 37 -14.70 -12.75 -9.15
CA CYS A 37 -13.44 -12.28 -8.64
C CYS A 37 -13.76 -10.92 -7.99
N GLN A 38 -14.35 -10.94 -6.80
CA GLN A 38 -14.17 -9.88 -5.83
C GLN A 38 -12.71 -10.00 -5.42
N SER A 39 -11.84 -9.52 -6.31
CA SER A 39 -10.61 -8.89 -5.88
C SER A 39 -11.09 -7.66 -5.12
N ASP A 40 -11.52 -7.86 -3.87
CA ASP A 40 -11.58 -6.79 -2.91
C ASP A 40 -10.16 -6.22 -2.89
N ALA A 41 -9.92 -5.17 -3.66
CA ALA A 41 -8.78 -4.32 -3.49
C ALA A 41 -8.92 -3.75 -2.08
N HIS A 42 -8.39 -4.49 -1.10
CA HIS A 42 -8.42 -4.12 0.31
C HIS A 42 -7.74 -2.76 0.39
N ASN A 43 -8.55 -1.71 0.48
CA ASN A 43 -8.07 -0.34 0.38
C ASN A 43 -7.28 -0.04 1.66
N ALA A 44 -5.95 -0.02 1.57
CA ALA A 44 -5.04 0.20 2.69
C ALA A 44 -5.10 1.64 3.25
N ARG A 45 -5.79 2.55 2.57
CA ARG A 45 -5.90 3.96 2.93
C ARG A 45 -6.60 4.14 4.28
N LEU A 46 -6.07 5.08 5.05
CA LEU A 46 -6.63 5.55 6.31
C LEU A 46 -7.26 6.93 6.11
N GLU A 47 -8.42 7.12 6.71
CA GLU A 47 -9.00 8.44 6.94
C GLU A 47 -8.28 9.07 8.14
N SER A 48 -7.84 10.33 8.01
CA SER A 48 -7.06 11.01 9.04
C SER A 48 -7.16 12.53 8.89
N GLU A 49 -7.12 13.27 10.00
CA GLU A 49 -7.14 14.74 9.96
C GLU A 49 -5.87 15.36 9.35
N PHE A 50 -4.81 14.56 9.19
CA PHE A 50 -3.53 14.99 8.62
C PHE A 50 -3.52 15.05 7.09
N ILE A 51 -4.51 14.47 6.41
CA ILE A 51 -4.63 14.59 4.95
C ILE A 51 -4.82 16.06 4.57
N GLY A 52 -4.01 16.55 3.63
CA GLY A 52 -3.95 17.96 3.22
C GLY A 52 -3.12 18.86 4.14
N ARG A 53 -2.59 18.35 5.26
CA ARG A 53 -1.64 19.08 6.12
C ARG A 53 -0.20 18.76 5.73
N THR A 54 0.74 19.58 6.18
CA THR A 54 2.17 19.29 6.00
C THR A 54 2.61 18.12 6.87
N THR A 55 3.58 17.33 6.39
CA THR A 55 4.14 16.21 7.16
C THR A 55 4.78 16.61 8.49
N ALA A 56 5.21 17.87 8.62
CA ALA A 56 5.76 18.40 9.85
C ALA A 56 4.77 18.28 11.02
N ALA A 57 3.47 18.50 10.78
CA ALA A 57 2.44 18.37 11.81
C ALA A 57 2.32 16.92 12.29
N PHE A 58 2.29 15.96 11.36
CA PHE A 58 2.24 14.54 11.68
C PHE A 58 3.48 14.09 12.47
N PHE A 59 4.68 14.45 12.02
CA PHE A 59 5.92 14.02 12.67
C PHE A 59 6.21 14.75 13.99
N ALA A 60 5.64 15.93 14.21
CA ALA A 60 5.69 16.59 15.50
C ALA A 60 4.90 15.81 16.57
N GLU A 61 3.80 15.18 16.18
CA GLU A 61 2.95 14.41 17.08
C GLU A 61 3.41 12.96 17.24
N TYR A 62 3.71 12.29 16.13
CA TYR A 62 3.97 10.85 16.10
C TYR A 62 5.46 10.48 16.01
N GLY A 63 6.34 11.48 15.87
CA GLY A 63 7.78 11.31 15.76
C GLY A 63 8.26 11.18 14.30
N PRO A 64 9.59 11.14 14.09
CA PRO A 64 10.18 11.18 12.76
C PRO A 64 9.90 9.89 11.95
N PRO A 65 9.96 9.97 10.61
CA PRO A 65 9.86 8.80 9.76
C PRO A 65 11.09 7.89 9.92
N ASP A 66 10.89 6.60 9.66
CA ASP A 66 11.95 5.59 9.64
C ASP A 66 12.76 5.63 8.35
N GLN A 67 12.09 5.92 7.23
CA GLN A 67 12.68 5.96 5.90
C GLN A 67 11.90 6.96 5.04
N VAL A 68 12.62 7.60 4.12
CA VAL A 68 12.04 8.50 3.11
C VAL A 68 12.51 8.06 1.74
N ILE A 69 11.59 7.90 0.80
CA ILE A 69 11.86 7.55 -0.59
C ILE A 69 11.31 8.66 -1.47
N ALA A 70 12.13 9.19 -2.38
CA ALA A 70 11.67 10.09 -3.42
C ALA A 70 11.14 9.27 -4.61
N LEU A 71 9.90 9.55 -5.00
CA LEU A 71 9.34 9.03 -6.23
C LEU A 71 9.72 9.97 -7.38
N GLU A 72 10.52 9.47 -8.30
CA GLU A 72 10.80 10.19 -9.54
C GLU A 72 9.56 10.09 -10.44
N GLN A 73 9.06 11.24 -10.91
CA GLN A 73 8.01 11.25 -11.92
C GLN A 73 8.61 10.96 -13.29
N ASP A 74 7.92 10.14 -14.08
CA ASP A 74 8.26 9.94 -15.49
C ASP A 74 8.15 11.28 -16.23
N LEU A 75 9.29 11.80 -16.68
CA LEU A 75 9.36 13.09 -17.36
C LEU A 75 8.53 13.05 -18.65
N LYS A 76 7.51 13.92 -18.74
CA LYS A 76 6.79 14.13 -19.99
C LYS A 76 7.70 14.82 -20.99
N ARG A 77 7.89 14.16 -22.13
CA ARG A 77 8.67 14.66 -23.26
C ARG A 77 7.74 15.07 -24.39
N ASP A 78 8.07 16.16 -25.07
CA ASP A 78 7.36 16.55 -26.27
C ASP A 78 7.74 15.66 -27.47
N ALA A 79 7.12 15.93 -28.62
CA ALA A 79 7.38 15.20 -29.87
C ALA A 79 8.82 15.39 -30.41
N THR A 80 9.62 16.29 -29.81
CA THR A 80 11.01 16.57 -30.15
C THR A 80 12.01 15.99 -29.15
N ASP A 81 11.54 15.13 -28.23
CA ASP A 81 12.31 14.55 -27.12
C ASP A 81 12.83 15.59 -26.10
N ARG A 82 12.27 16.80 -26.11
CA ARG A 82 12.56 17.80 -25.08
C ARG A 82 11.65 17.59 -23.88
N VAL A 83 12.23 17.67 -22.69
CA VAL A 83 11.49 17.64 -21.42
C VAL A 83 10.67 18.93 -21.34
N LEU A 84 9.34 18.79 -21.26
CA LEU A 84 8.43 19.92 -21.03
C LEU A 84 8.60 20.41 -19.59
N ASP A 85 8.48 21.73 -19.38
CA ASP A 85 8.92 22.50 -18.20
C ASP A 85 9.00 21.73 -16.87
N ARG A 86 10.21 21.80 -16.31
CA ARG A 86 10.64 21.19 -15.06
C ARG A 86 10.09 21.98 -13.88
N GLU A 87 8.85 21.71 -13.51
CA GLU A 87 8.56 21.58 -12.09
C GLU A 87 8.91 20.14 -11.78
N ASP A 88 9.94 19.88 -10.97
CA ASP A 88 10.19 18.54 -10.44
C ASP A 88 9.62 18.49 -9.01
N PRO A 89 8.28 18.43 -8.85
CA PRO A 89 7.70 18.18 -7.56
C PRO A 89 7.90 16.70 -7.25
N LYS A 90 9.09 16.31 -6.77
CA LYS A 90 9.34 14.96 -6.27
C LYS A 90 8.35 14.65 -5.14
N GLU A 91 7.43 13.75 -5.40
CA GLU A 91 6.57 13.20 -4.36
C GLU A 91 7.43 12.35 -3.42
N LEU A 92 7.21 12.47 -2.12
CA LEU A 92 7.95 11.70 -1.13
C LEU A 92 7.02 10.69 -0.48
N VAL A 93 7.52 9.47 -0.32
CA VAL A 93 6.90 8.44 0.51
C VAL A 93 7.70 8.32 1.78
N TYR A 94 7.04 8.58 2.90
CA TYR A 94 7.59 8.40 4.24
C TYR A 94 7.08 7.11 4.83
N TYR A 95 7.99 6.24 5.26
CA TYR A 95 7.65 5.06 6.05
C TYR A 95 7.81 5.38 7.52
N TRP A 96 6.80 5.07 8.32
CA TRP A 96 6.79 5.33 9.76
C TRP A 96 6.28 4.11 10.52
N SER A 97 6.79 3.90 11.74
CA SER A 97 6.40 2.77 12.59
C SER A 97 6.22 3.22 14.04
N SER A 98 5.08 2.88 14.65
CA SER A 98 4.82 3.15 16.06
C SER A 98 5.79 2.40 17.01
N GLY A 99 6.39 1.31 16.52
CA GLY A 99 7.29 0.45 17.29
C GLY A 99 8.70 1.02 17.49
N LYS A 100 9.13 2.01 16.70
CA LYS A 100 10.51 2.54 16.74
C LYS A 100 10.71 3.73 17.69
N ARG A 101 10.03 3.73 18.84
CA ARG A 101 10.33 4.71 19.89
C ARG A 101 11.71 4.41 20.50
N LYS A 102 12.71 5.26 20.20
CA LYS A 102 14.12 5.15 20.64
C LYS A 102 14.31 4.99 22.17
N SER A 103 13.27 5.17 22.96
CA SER A 103 13.27 5.14 24.43
C SER A 103 12.46 3.97 25.04
N ALA A 104 11.93 3.04 24.25
CA ALA A 104 11.17 1.92 24.79
C ALA A 104 12.10 0.87 25.45
N LYS A 105 11.88 0.61 26.75
CA LYS A 105 12.67 -0.34 27.55
C LYS A 105 12.40 -1.81 27.20
N ALA A 106 11.31 -2.07 26.48
CA ALA A 106 10.93 -3.39 25.96
C ALA A 106 10.44 -3.25 24.51
N PRO A 107 10.68 -4.25 23.64
CA PRO A 107 10.12 -4.27 22.30
C PRO A 107 8.60 -4.20 22.33
N VAL A 108 8.00 -3.35 21.49
CA VAL A 108 6.55 -3.37 21.27
C VAL A 108 6.18 -4.68 20.59
N PRO A 109 5.18 -5.43 21.07
CA PRO A 109 4.72 -6.65 20.39
C PRO A 109 4.37 -6.33 18.94
N SER A 110 4.79 -7.17 17.99
CA SER A 110 4.53 -6.94 16.57
C SER A 110 3.04 -6.81 16.23
N ALA A 111 2.17 -7.46 17.01
CA ALA A 111 0.73 -7.38 16.89
C ALA A 111 0.17 -5.98 17.19
N ASP A 112 0.90 -5.14 17.92
CA ASP A 112 0.49 -3.79 18.32
C ASP A 112 1.23 -2.70 17.51
N VAL A 113 2.14 -3.09 16.62
CA VAL A 113 2.85 -2.14 15.77
C VAL A 113 1.93 -1.68 14.64
N CYS A 114 1.88 -0.36 14.45
CA CYS A 114 1.30 0.27 13.28
C CYS A 114 2.45 0.75 12.39
N ASP A 115 2.49 0.19 11.18
CA ASP A 115 3.40 0.60 10.12
C ASP A 115 2.61 1.38 9.07
N LEU A 116 3.11 2.54 8.64
CA LEU A 116 2.46 3.44 7.70
C LEU A 116 3.37 3.75 6.51
N ALA A 117 2.76 3.91 5.34
CA ALA A 117 3.33 4.62 4.20
C ALA A 117 2.55 5.92 3.99
N ILE A 118 3.24 7.05 3.97
CA ILE A 118 2.65 8.38 3.85
C ILE A 118 3.15 9.02 2.56
N LEU A 119 2.26 9.16 1.58
CA LEU A 119 2.55 9.83 0.32
C LEU A 119 2.32 11.32 0.45
N THR A 120 3.23 12.11 -0.09
CA THR A 120 3.15 13.58 -0.09
C THR A 120 3.26 14.18 -1.47
N SER A 121 2.61 15.33 -1.65
CA SER A 121 2.90 16.23 -2.75
C SER A 121 4.28 16.86 -2.54
N ALA A 122 4.87 17.44 -3.58
CA ALA A 122 6.12 18.16 -3.40
C ALA A 122 6.00 19.48 -2.65
N GLY A 123 4.77 19.99 -2.47
CA GLY A 123 4.50 21.05 -1.50
C GLY A 123 4.69 20.59 -0.05
N GLY A 124 4.93 19.28 0.17
CA GLY A 124 5.11 18.67 1.48
C GLY A 124 3.80 18.33 2.19
N GLU A 125 2.67 18.44 1.49
CA GLU A 125 1.33 18.10 2.00
C GLU A 125 1.07 16.60 1.88
N ILE A 126 0.43 16.03 2.89
CA ILE A 126 0.05 14.62 2.91
C ILE A 126 -1.14 14.40 1.96
N LEU A 127 -0.95 13.51 0.99
CA LEU A 127 -1.98 13.12 0.03
C LEU A 127 -2.71 11.86 0.48
N VAL A 128 -1.95 10.88 0.96
CA VAL A 128 -2.44 9.55 1.33
C VAL A 128 -1.65 9.02 2.52
N ILE A 129 -2.34 8.36 3.44
CA ILE A 129 -1.74 7.53 4.49
C ILE A 129 -2.27 6.11 4.31
N GLU A 130 -1.38 5.14 4.20
CA GLU A 130 -1.74 3.72 4.04
C GLU A 130 -1.16 2.87 5.17
N ALA A 131 -2.00 2.02 5.75
CA ALA A 131 -1.56 1.00 6.69
C ALA A 131 -0.78 -0.09 5.94
N GLN A 132 0.36 -0.49 6.51
CA GLN A 132 1.21 -1.54 5.97
C GLN A 132 1.12 -2.78 6.87
N ASP A 133 1.00 -3.97 6.25
CA ASP A 133 1.05 -5.23 6.97
C ASP A 133 2.01 -6.20 6.28
N LYS A 134 3.05 -6.63 7.00
CA LYS A 134 4.04 -7.59 6.47
C LYS A 134 3.48 -9.00 6.31
N GLY A 135 2.36 -9.30 6.99
CA GLY A 135 1.67 -10.60 6.94
C GLY A 135 0.52 -10.67 5.95
N GLY A 136 0.24 -9.57 5.22
CA GLY A 136 -0.87 -9.48 4.25
C GLY A 136 -2.25 -9.21 4.85
N GLY A 137 -2.36 -9.01 6.16
CA GLY A 137 -3.61 -8.73 6.87
C GLY A 137 -3.97 -7.24 6.89
N ILE A 138 -4.24 -6.64 5.71
CA ILE A 138 -4.43 -5.19 5.56
C ILE A 138 -5.60 -4.64 6.39
N GLU A 139 -6.75 -5.31 6.47
CA GLU A 139 -7.89 -4.82 7.27
C GLU A 139 -7.58 -4.77 8.77
N ALA A 140 -6.86 -5.78 9.28
CA ALA A 140 -6.40 -5.76 10.67
C ALA A 140 -5.39 -4.63 10.89
N ALA A 141 -4.45 -4.41 9.97
CA ALA A 141 -3.49 -3.31 10.07
C ALA A 141 -4.18 -1.94 10.02
N LYS A 142 -5.20 -1.76 9.18
CA LYS A 142 -5.99 -0.53 9.15
C LYS A 142 -6.66 -0.25 10.48
N ALA A 143 -7.35 -1.24 11.04
CA ALA A 143 -8.03 -1.09 12.33
C ALA A 143 -7.03 -0.75 13.44
N ARG A 144 -5.85 -1.40 13.47
CA ARG A 144 -4.78 -1.07 14.40
C ARG A 144 -4.28 0.36 14.21
N CYS A 145 -3.94 0.73 12.98
CA CYS A 145 -3.37 2.05 12.69
C CYS A 145 -4.35 3.20 12.93
N ALA A 146 -5.63 3.04 12.58
CA ALA A 146 -6.67 4.03 12.87
C ALA A 146 -6.89 4.25 14.39
N ALA A 147 -6.51 3.28 15.23
CA ALA A 147 -6.51 3.46 16.67
C ALA A 147 -5.31 4.28 17.17
N HIS A 148 -4.20 4.29 16.43
CA HIS A 148 -2.96 5.00 16.79
C HIS A 148 -2.89 6.42 16.26
N ILE A 149 -3.43 6.66 15.07
CA ILE A 149 -3.42 7.95 14.39
C ILE A 149 -4.87 8.40 14.16
N ARG A 150 -5.25 9.55 14.70
CA ARG A 150 -6.56 10.17 14.51
C ARG A 150 -6.36 11.54 13.88
#